data_AF-A0A290S0M6-F1
#
_entry.id   AF-A0A290S0M6-F1
#
_cell.length_a   1.000
_cell.length_b   1.000
_cell.length_c   1.000
_cell.angle_alpha   90.00
_cell.angle_beta   90.00
_cell.angle_gamma   90.00
#
_symmetry.space_group_name_H-M   'P 1'
#
loop_
_entity.id
_entity.type
_entity.pdbx_description
1 polymer ?
#
loop_
_entity_poly.entity_id
_entity_poly.type
_entity_poly.pdbx_seq_one_letter_code
_entity_poly.pdbx_strand_id
1 'polypeptide(L)'
;MLDTKNFEKILYQDTKKAFKNIIQKYGNDLYVMGFYHTGSYSLLPIFNTLSDLKKVFEEEYGNDVSSFYMAKWNPEDYPTLEDYSKYFDETTLECQKLEDSIDLFQSDIEAMDNWHQWLTTMEKVLIQLDAEGIFSNDIEREKITLAILAYDEEESIQFKRIKRLNPPTVLAQIQTDFEAMITEREKCEQEALNAFN
;
A
#
# COMPACT_ATOMS: atom_id res chain seq x y z
N MET A 1 -7.22 17.16 -14.93
CA MET A 1 -7.62 16.65 -13.60
C MET A 1 -8.67 15.57 -13.81
N LEU A 2 -8.41 14.37 -13.30
CA LEU A 2 -9.25 13.19 -13.51
C LEU A 2 -10.59 13.33 -12.76
N ASP A 3 -11.68 12.80 -13.33
CA ASP A 3 -12.94 12.65 -12.59
C ASP A 3 -12.96 11.32 -11.84
N THR A 4 -12.43 11.32 -10.60
CA THR A 4 -12.28 10.10 -9.80
C THR A 4 -13.54 9.71 -9.02
N LYS A 5 -14.70 10.35 -9.23
CA LYS A 5 -15.89 10.12 -8.38
C LYS A 5 -16.44 8.69 -8.47
N ASN A 6 -16.54 8.15 -9.69
CA ASN A 6 -17.03 6.78 -9.88
C ASN A 6 -16.01 5.76 -9.35
N PHE A 7 -14.73 5.98 -9.66
CA PHE A 7 -13.64 5.18 -9.11
C PHE A 7 -13.65 5.15 -7.57
N GLU A 8 -13.75 6.30 -6.90
CA GLU A 8 -13.82 6.39 -5.43
C GLU A 8 -14.99 5.57 -4.86
N LYS A 9 -16.17 5.68 -5.49
CA LYS A 9 -17.37 4.95 -5.06
C LYS A 9 -17.22 3.44 -5.22
N ILE A 10 -16.75 2.98 -6.39
CA ILE A 10 -16.58 1.55 -6.68
C ILE A 10 -15.48 0.97 -5.80
N LEU A 11 -14.33 1.66 -5.72
CA LEU A 11 -13.22 1.28 -4.85
C LEU A 11 -13.70 1.11 -3.40
N TYR A 12 -14.50 2.04 -2.88
CA TYR A 12 -15.08 1.92 -1.54
C TYR A 12 -15.94 0.65 -1.38
N GLN A 13 -16.82 0.36 -2.33
CA GLN A 13 -17.72 -0.80 -2.26
C GLN A 13 -16.95 -2.12 -2.30
N ASP A 14 -16.01 -2.24 -3.24
CA ASP A 14 -15.16 -3.42 -3.45
C ASP A 14 -14.25 -3.65 -2.24
N THR A 15 -13.56 -2.60 -1.79
CA THR A 15 -12.67 -2.65 -0.63
C THR A 15 -13.42 -3.06 0.63
N LYS A 16 -14.58 -2.46 0.90
CA LYS A 16 -15.40 -2.80 2.06
C LYS A 16 -15.78 -4.27 2.08
N LYS A 17 -16.10 -4.83 0.91
CA LYS A 17 -16.46 -6.25 0.78
C LYS A 17 -15.24 -7.16 0.95
N ALA A 18 -14.14 -6.86 0.26
CA ALA A 18 -12.91 -7.65 0.34
C ALA A 18 -12.33 -7.66 1.76
N PHE A 19 -12.15 -6.47 2.35
CA PHE A 19 -11.46 -6.31 3.63
C PHE A 19 -12.23 -6.93 4.79
N LYS A 20 -13.56 -6.90 4.76
CA LYS A 20 -14.37 -7.66 5.73
C LYS A 20 -14.07 -9.16 5.69
N ASN A 21 -13.95 -9.75 4.49
CA ASN A 21 -13.64 -11.17 4.36
C ASN A 21 -12.19 -11.49 4.77
N ILE A 22 -11.25 -10.59 4.51
CA ILE A 22 -9.85 -10.73 4.94
C ILE A 22 -9.78 -10.70 6.47
N ILE A 23 -10.40 -9.71 7.12
CA ILE A 23 -10.41 -9.58 8.59
C ILE A 23 -11.07 -10.80 9.24
N GLN A 24 -12.20 -11.27 8.72
CA GLN A 24 -12.86 -12.48 9.23
C GLN A 24 -11.99 -13.74 9.15
N LYS A 25 -11.14 -13.85 8.12
CA LYS A 25 -10.31 -15.03 7.90
C LYS A 25 -8.98 -14.97 8.64
N TYR A 26 -8.36 -13.79 8.72
CA TYR A 26 -6.97 -13.63 9.16
C TYR A 26 -6.80 -12.75 10.39
N GLY A 27 -7.88 -12.18 10.96
CA GLY A 27 -7.83 -11.03 11.88
C GLY A 27 -6.69 -10.99 12.90
N ASN A 28 -6.45 -12.09 13.62
CA ASN A 28 -5.40 -12.12 14.66
C ASN A 28 -3.96 -12.13 14.12
N ASP A 29 -3.78 -12.45 12.85
CA ASP A 29 -2.49 -12.59 12.16
C ASP A 29 -2.16 -11.39 11.27
N LEU A 30 -3.15 -10.53 10.98
CA LEU A 30 -2.99 -9.34 10.14
C LEU A 30 -2.15 -8.26 10.83
N TYR A 31 -1.24 -7.65 10.07
CA TYR A 31 -0.48 -6.48 10.54
C TYR A 31 -0.37 -5.34 9.50
N VAL A 32 -0.64 -5.59 8.22
CA VAL A 32 -0.78 -4.57 7.17
C VAL A 32 -2.05 -4.85 6.36
N MET A 33 -2.76 -3.80 5.97
CA MET A 33 -3.84 -3.83 4.97
C MET A 33 -3.83 -2.55 4.15
N GLY A 34 -4.29 -2.62 2.90
CA GLY A 34 -4.52 -1.44 2.07
C GLY A 34 -4.31 -1.73 0.59
N PHE A 35 -3.54 -0.90 -0.10
CA PHE A 35 -3.37 -1.00 -1.54
C PHE A 35 -1.90 -1.01 -1.95
N TYR A 36 -1.61 -1.73 -3.04
CA TYR A 36 -0.38 -1.62 -3.79
C TYR A 36 -0.68 -1.03 -5.17
N HIS A 37 -0.01 0.06 -5.51
CA HIS A 37 -0.09 0.71 -6.81
C HIS A 37 1.05 0.21 -7.69
N THR A 38 0.76 -0.55 -8.75
CA THR A 38 1.76 -1.30 -9.54
C THR A 38 2.48 -0.47 -10.61
N GLY A 39 2.30 0.85 -10.61
CA GLY A 39 2.96 1.78 -11.56
C GLY A 39 2.18 2.03 -12.85
N SER A 40 1.37 1.07 -13.32
CA SER A 40 0.23 1.32 -14.23
C SER A 40 -0.94 1.90 -13.44
N TYR A 41 -1.94 2.51 -14.11
CA TYR A 41 -3.20 2.97 -13.48
C TYR A 41 -4.03 1.77 -12.99
N SER A 42 -3.47 0.97 -12.09
CA SER A 42 -4.02 -0.24 -11.52
C SER A 42 -3.58 -0.35 -10.07
N LEU A 43 -4.38 -1.05 -9.30
CA LEU A 43 -4.13 -1.28 -7.89
C LEU A 43 -4.46 -2.72 -7.55
N LEU A 44 -3.73 -3.24 -6.58
CA LEU A 44 -4.00 -4.52 -5.95
C LEU A 44 -4.37 -4.28 -4.49
N PRO A 45 -5.39 -4.97 -3.94
CA PRO A 45 -5.52 -5.03 -2.50
C PRO A 45 -4.29 -5.75 -1.92
N ILE A 46 -3.78 -5.23 -0.81
CA ILE A 46 -2.72 -5.91 -0.06
C ILE A 46 -3.16 -6.16 1.37
N PHE A 47 -2.71 -7.29 1.90
CA PHE A 47 -2.73 -7.59 3.32
C PHE A 47 -1.57 -8.53 3.63
N ASN A 48 -0.92 -8.28 4.77
CA ASN A 48 0.22 -9.08 5.21
C ASN A 48 -0.11 -9.72 6.55
N THR A 49 0.30 -10.97 6.71
CA THR A 49 0.13 -11.77 7.92
C THR A 49 1.47 -12.08 8.57
N LEU A 50 1.54 -12.19 9.90
CA LEU A 50 2.79 -12.54 10.58
C LEU A 50 3.26 -13.95 10.18
N SER A 51 2.32 -14.87 9.95
CA SER A 51 2.62 -16.20 9.45
C SER A 51 3.30 -16.18 8.08
N ASP A 52 2.86 -15.32 7.16
CA ASP A 52 3.46 -15.23 5.82
C ASP A 52 4.78 -14.46 5.85
N LEU A 53 4.90 -13.38 6.65
CA LEU A 53 6.17 -12.68 6.86
C LEU A 53 7.27 -13.66 7.32
N LYS A 54 6.95 -14.56 8.25
CA LYS A 54 7.92 -15.55 8.72
C LYS A 54 8.43 -16.43 7.57
N LYS A 55 7.54 -16.89 6.69
CA LYS A 55 7.91 -17.74 5.55
C LYS A 55 8.71 -16.96 4.53
N VAL A 56 8.24 -15.77 4.14
CA VAL A 56 8.93 -14.87 3.19
C VAL A 56 10.34 -14.56 3.68
N PHE A 57 10.49 -14.20 4.95
CA PHE A 57 11.80 -13.88 5.53
C PHE A 57 12.77 -15.08 5.54
N GLU A 58 12.25 -16.29 5.73
CA GLU A 58 13.05 -17.51 5.69
C GLU A 58 13.40 -17.93 4.25
N GLU A 59 12.43 -17.93 3.35
CA GLU A 59 12.54 -18.52 2.00
C GLU A 59 13.20 -17.56 1.00
N GLU A 60 12.81 -16.28 0.98
CA GLU A 60 13.31 -15.30 0.01
C GLU A 60 14.56 -14.56 0.52
N TYR A 61 14.63 -14.35 1.83
CA TYR A 61 15.68 -13.53 2.47
C TYR A 61 16.68 -14.33 3.29
N GLY A 62 16.53 -15.65 3.41
CA GLY A 62 17.47 -16.52 4.12
C GLY A 62 17.65 -16.17 5.59
N ASN A 63 16.67 -15.54 6.22
CA ASN A 63 16.74 -14.94 7.56
C ASN A 63 17.82 -13.86 7.72
N ASP A 64 18.20 -13.16 6.66
CA ASP A 64 19.14 -12.04 6.77
C ASP A 64 18.51 -10.86 7.51
N VAL A 65 18.94 -10.62 8.75
CA VAL A 65 18.39 -9.57 9.62
C VAL A 65 18.50 -8.19 8.99
N SER A 66 19.49 -7.91 8.12
CA SER A 66 19.57 -6.64 7.40
C SER A 66 18.38 -6.41 6.46
N SER A 67 17.79 -7.47 5.92
CA SER A 67 16.69 -7.39 4.96
C SER A 67 15.31 -7.50 5.59
N PHE A 68 15.21 -7.61 6.93
CA PHE A 68 13.93 -7.88 7.60
C PHE A 68 12.85 -6.84 7.27
N TYR A 69 13.19 -5.54 7.27
CA TYR A 69 12.21 -4.51 6.95
C TYR A 69 11.80 -4.52 5.47
N MET A 70 12.72 -4.86 4.57
CA MET A 70 12.41 -5.06 3.15
C MET A 70 11.42 -6.22 2.99
N ALA A 71 11.68 -7.36 3.63
CA ALA A 71 10.76 -8.50 3.66
C ALA A 71 9.40 -8.17 4.28
N LYS A 72 9.35 -7.26 5.27
CA LYS A 72 8.11 -6.86 5.94
C LYS A 72 7.23 -5.97 5.08
N TRP A 73 7.83 -5.09 4.29
CA TRP A 73 7.15 -4.01 3.58
C TRP A 73 7.10 -4.19 2.05
N ASN A 74 7.80 -5.18 1.48
CA ASN A 74 7.69 -5.49 0.05
C ASN A 74 6.45 -6.38 -0.21
N PRO A 75 5.36 -5.85 -0.80
CA PRO A 75 4.16 -6.64 -1.05
C PRO A 75 4.38 -7.72 -2.12
N GLU A 76 5.36 -7.56 -3.01
CA GLU A 76 5.60 -8.47 -4.13
C GLU A 76 6.07 -9.86 -3.69
N ASP A 77 6.69 -9.95 -2.51
CA ASP A 77 7.20 -11.21 -1.98
C ASP A 77 6.12 -12.03 -1.25
N TYR A 78 4.94 -11.45 -1.00
CA TYR A 78 3.89 -12.12 -0.24
C TYR A 78 3.09 -13.06 -1.13
N PRO A 79 2.86 -14.33 -0.72
CA PRO A 79 2.05 -15.28 -1.48
C PRO A 79 0.57 -14.88 -1.55
N THR A 80 0.14 -13.97 -0.67
CA THR A 80 -1.21 -13.39 -0.64
C THR A 80 -1.38 -12.20 -1.58
N LEU A 81 -0.32 -11.78 -2.29
CA LEU A 81 -0.48 -10.78 -3.33
C LEU A 81 -1.47 -11.28 -4.37
N GLU A 82 -2.37 -10.41 -4.80
CA GLU A 82 -3.51 -10.72 -5.68
C GLU A 82 -4.62 -11.60 -5.07
N ASP A 83 -4.44 -12.15 -3.86
CA ASP A 83 -5.58 -12.74 -3.16
C ASP A 83 -6.67 -11.68 -3.00
N TYR A 84 -7.91 -12.09 -3.21
CA TYR A 84 -9.08 -11.21 -3.20
C TYR A 84 -9.14 -10.17 -4.34
N SER A 85 -8.24 -10.17 -5.33
CA SER A 85 -8.35 -9.29 -6.52
C SER A 85 -9.68 -9.45 -7.27
N LYS A 86 -10.29 -10.64 -7.24
CA LYS A 86 -11.64 -10.89 -7.80
C LYS A 86 -12.76 -10.01 -7.21
N TYR A 87 -12.52 -9.38 -6.06
CA TYR A 87 -13.47 -8.43 -5.48
C TYR A 87 -13.35 -7.03 -6.09
N PHE A 88 -12.31 -6.79 -6.91
CA PHE A 88 -11.95 -5.51 -7.49
C PHE A 88 -12.14 -5.48 -9.01
N ASP A 89 -12.81 -6.46 -9.62
CA ASP A 89 -13.05 -6.49 -11.07
C ASP A 89 -13.74 -5.19 -11.56
N GLU A 90 -14.69 -4.65 -10.79
CA GLU A 90 -15.35 -3.37 -11.12
C GLU A 90 -14.40 -2.19 -10.94
N THR A 91 -13.61 -2.18 -9.87
CA THR A 91 -12.54 -1.20 -9.66
C THR A 91 -11.55 -1.21 -10.83
N THR A 92 -11.10 -2.38 -11.29
CA THR A 92 -10.18 -2.52 -12.44
C THR A 92 -10.78 -1.94 -13.71
N LEU A 93 -12.08 -2.12 -13.96
CA LEU A 93 -12.75 -1.51 -15.12
C LEU A 93 -12.81 0.02 -15.01
N GLU A 94 -13.05 0.58 -13.82
CA GLU A 94 -13.00 2.03 -13.62
C GLU A 94 -11.57 2.57 -13.76
N CYS A 95 -10.58 1.80 -13.31
CA CYS A 95 -9.19 2.14 -13.48
C CYS A 95 -8.80 2.26 -14.97
N GLN A 96 -9.20 1.29 -15.78
CA GLN A 96 -8.99 1.29 -17.23
C GLN A 96 -9.67 2.49 -17.91
N LYS A 97 -10.90 2.84 -17.51
CA LYS A 97 -11.59 4.01 -18.06
C LYS A 97 -10.86 5.32 -17.74
N LEU A 98 -10.30 5.42 -16.54
CA LEU A 98 -9.51 6.59 -16.15
C LEU A 98 -8.20 6.64 -16.95
N GLU A 99 -7.51 5.51 -17.10
CA GLU A 99 -6.31 5.40 -17.94
C GLU A 99 -6.58 5.80 -19.40
N ASP A 100 -7.65 5.28 -20.00
CA ASP A 100 -8.08 5.60 -21.36
C ASP A 100 -8.45 7.08 -21.55
N SER A 101 -8.78 7.78 -20.46
CA SER A 101 -9.13 9.20 -20.48
C SER A 101 -7.93 10.14 -20.44
N ILE A 102 -6.73 9.60 -20.20
CA ILE A 102 -5.50 10.38 -20.07
C ILE A 102 -4.93 10.68 -21.45
N ASP A 103 -4.56 11.95 -21.64
CA ASP A 103 -3.90 12.37 -22.87
C ASP A 103 -2.48 11.77 -22.91
N LEU A 104 -2.19 11.04 -23.99
CA LEU A 104 -0.85 10.49 -24.25
C LEU A 104 0.21 11.60 -24.38
N PHE A 105 -0.19 12.85 -24.63
CA PHE A 105 0.68 14.02 -24.72
C PHE A 105 0.66 14.89 -23.46
N GLN A 106 0.17 14.38 -22.33
CA GLN A 106 0.22 15.11 -21.06
C GLN A 106 1.67 15.47 -20.69
N SER A 107 1.83 16.62 -20.05
CA SER A 107 3.09 17.02 -19.44
C SER A 107 3.42 16.21 -18.19
N ASP A 108 4.69 16.18 -17.79
CA ASP A 108 5.13 15.53 -16.54
C ASP A 108 4.38 16.05 -15.32
N ILE A 109 4.05 17.35 -15.30
CA ILE A 109 3.29 17.98 -14.21
C ILE A 109 1.86 17.42 -14.16
N GLU A 110 1.21 17.28 -15.30
CA GLU A 110 -0.14 16.71 -15.36
C GLU A 110 -0.15 15.23 -14.96
N ALA A 111 0.86 14.46 -15.39
CA ALA A 111 1.03 13.08 -14.98
C ALA A 111 1.20 12.96 -13.45
N MET A 112 2.04 13.81 -12.85
CA MET A 112 2.21 13.87 -11.39
C MET A 112 0.94 14.29 -10.65
N ASP A 113 0.20 15.27 -11.16
CA ASP A 113 -1.07 15.71 -10.56
C ASP A 113 -2.12 14.59 -10.60
N ASN A 114 -2.21 13.88 -11.73
CA ASN A 114 -3.10 12.73 -11.89
C ASN A 114 -2.70 11.58 -10.94
N TRP A 115 -1.40 11.30 -10.80
CA TRP A 115 -0.85 10.34 -9.85
C TRP A 115 -1.22 10.67 -8.40
N HIS A 116 -0.99 11.93 -7.98
CA HIS A 116 -1.35 12.37 -6.63
C HIS A 116 -2.85 12.32 -6.38
N GLN A 117 -3.66 12.69 -7.37
CA GLN A 117 -5.12 12.63 -7.25
C GLN A 117 -5.60 11.18 -7.04
N TRP A 118 -4.99 10.23 -7.75
CA TRP A 118 -5.30 8.82 -7.63
C TRP A 118 -4.99 8.26 -6.25
N LEU A 119 -3.78 8.49 -5.74
CA LEU A 119 -3.38 8.10 -4.39
C LEU A 119 -4.26 8.76 -3.32
N THR A 120 -4.62 10.04 -3.52
CA THR A 120 -5.53 10.75 -2.61
C THR A 120 -6.92 10.10 -2.57
N THR A 121 -7.43 9.61 -3.71
CA THR A 121 -8.71 8.89 -3.74
C THR A 121 -8.62 7.56 -2.96
N MET A 122 -7.53 6.81 -3.10
CA MET A 122 -7.31 5.61 -2.27
C MET A 122 -7.24 5.94 -0.78
N GLU A 123 -6.52 7.00 -0.41
CA GLU A 123 -6.40 7.46 0.99
C GLU A 123 -7.78 7.77 1.58
N LYS A 124 -8.64 8.49 0.84
CA LYS A 124 -10.01 8.79 1.27
C LYS A 124 -10.84 7.54 1.54
N VAL A 125 -10.75 6.54 0.66
CA VAL A 125 -11.49 5.28 0.84
C VAL A 125 -11.04 4.57 2.12
N LEU A 126 -9.73 4.46 2.37
CA LEU A 126 -9.23 3.84 3.60
C LEU A 126 -9.65 4.61 4.85
N ILE A 127 -9.56 5.95 4.84
CA ILE A 127 -9.99 6.81 5.94
C ILE A 127 -11.48 6.64 6.22
N GLN A 128 -12.32 6.60 5.18
CA GLN A 128 -13.75 6.41 5.33
C GLN A 128 -14.07 5.05 5.95
N LEU A 129 -13.43 3.98 5.47
CA LEU A 129 -13.64 2.63 6.01
C LEU A 129 -13.16 2.51 7.47
N ASP A 130 -12.08 3.21 7.84
CA ASP A 130 -11.60 3.27 9.22
C ASP A 130 -12.59 4.00 10.13
N ALA A 131 -13.13 5.14 9.68
CA ALA A 131 -14.16 5.88 10.41
C ALA A 131 -15.46 5.08 10.58
N GLU A 132 -15.78 4.18 9.65
CA GLU A 132 -16.91 3.24 9.74
C GLU A 132 -16.63 2.01 10.61
N GLY A 133 -15.41 1.88 11.13
CA GLY A 133 -15.00 0.79 12.02
C GLY A 133 -14.71 -0.53 11.31
N ILE A 134 -14.44 -0.52 10.00
CA ILE A 134 -14.06 -1.74 9.27
C ILE A 134 -12.81 -2.38 9.88
N PHE A 135 -11.83 -1.56 10.27
CA PHE A 135 -10.56 -2.00 10.84
C PHE A 135 -10.56 -2.08 12.37
N SER A 136 -11.71 -1.94 13.01
CA SER A 136 -11.88 -2.07 14.47
C SER A 136 -12.98 -3.05 14.87
N ASN A 137 -13.72 -3.59 13.89
CA ASN A 137 -14.72 -4.61 14.11
C ASN A 137 -14.08 -6.00 14.02
N ASP A 138 -14.16 -6.77 15.11
CA ASP A 138 -13.58 -8.12 15.25
C ASP A 138 -12.04 -8.19 15.18
N ILE A 139 -11.35 -7.04 15.23
CA ILE A 139 -9.89 -6.90 15.24
C ILE A 139 -9.47 -5.65 16.03
N GLU A 140 -8.31 -5.70 16.67
CA GLU A 140 -7.72 -4.52 17.33
C GLU A 140 -7.13 -3.58 16.28
N ARG A 141 -7.69 -2.37 16.18
CA ARG A 141 -7.28 -1.36 15.19
C ARG A 141 -5.79 -1.02 15.30
N GLU A 142 -5.24 -1.06 16.51
CA GLU A 142 -3.85 -0.76 16.83
C GLU A 142 -2.86 -1.83 16.36
N LYS A 143 -3.33 -2.99 15.91
CA LYS A 143 -2.50 -4.06 15.34
C LYS A 143 -2.33 -3.96 13.82
N ILE A 144 -3.17 -3.17 13.15
CA ILE A 144 -3.18 -3.06 11.70
C ILE A 144 -2.56 -1.73 11.27
N THR A 145 -1.57 -1.80 10.38
CA THR A 145 -1.16 -0.63 9.61
C THR A 145 -1.94 -0.53 8.32
N LEU A 146 -2.60 0.60 8.10
CA LEU A 146 -3.15 0.96 6.79
C LEU A 146 -2.05 1.53 5.91
N ALA A 147 -1.82 0.93 4.75
CA ALA A 147 -0.75 1.35 3.85
C ALA A 147 -1.24 1.49 2.41
N ILE A 148 -0.72 2.47 1.71
CA ILE A 148 -0.74 2.52 0.24
C ILE A 148 0.72 2.57 -0.17
N LEU A 149 1.19 1.45 -0.71
CA LEU A 149 2.54 1.28 -1.23
C LEU A 149 2.48 1.51 -2.73
N ALA A 150 3.47 2.20 -3.29
CA ALA A 150 3.50 2.49 -4.72
C ALA A 150 4.85 2.08 -5.29
N TYR A 151 4.81 1.45 -6.46
CA TYR A 151 6.00 1.08 -7.21
C TYR A 151 6.89 2.31 -7.42
N ASP A 152 8.19 2.12 -7.16
CA ASP A 152 9.25 3.14 -7.33
C ASP A 152 9.06 4.43 -6.50
N GLU A 153 8.23 4.39 -5.45
CA GLU A 153 8.10 5.52 -4.54
C GLU A 153 9.12 5.41 -3.40
N GLU A 154 9.80 6.52 -3.10
CA GLU A 154 10.69 6.63 -1.94
C GLU A 154 9.98 6.33 -0.62
N GLU A 155 10.64 5.59 0.27
CA GLU A 155 10.12 5.19 1.58
C GLU A 155 9.78 6.42 2.45
N SER A 156 10.46 7.54 2.24
CA SER A 156 10.17 8.81 2.92
C SER A 156 8.79 9.37 2.55
N ILE A 157 8.37 9.21 1.30
CA ILE A 157 7.08 9.65 0.76
C ILE A 157 5.99 8.65 1.16
N GLN A 158 6.26 7.35 1.06
CA GLN A 158 5.38 6.29 1.54
C GLN A 158 5.05 6.51 3.03
N PHE A 159 6.05 6.77 3.87
CA PHE A 159 5.83 6.95 5.30
C PHE A 159 5.00 8.21 5.61
N LYS A 160 5.23 9.32 4.87
CA LYS A 160 4.38 10.52 5.00
C LYS A 160 2.91 10.21 4.72
N ARG A 161 2.62 9.32 3.78
CA ARG A 161 1.26 8.85 3.50
C ARG A 161 0.71 7.98 4.62
N ILE A 162 1.46 6.98 5.06
CA ILE A 162 1.04 6.07 6.13
C ILE A 162 0.72 6.83 7.43
N LYS A 163 1.45 7.92 7.73
CA LYS A 163 1.16 8.83 8.86
C LYS A 163 -0.23 9.45 8.82
N ARG A 164 -0.79 9.71 7.63
CA ARG A 164 -2.14 10.28 7.48
C ARG A 164 -3.25 9.24 7.68
N LEU A 165 -2.94 7.97 7.50
CA LEU A 165 -3.89 6.86 7.53
C LEU A 165 -4.02 6.19 8.91
N ASN A 166 -3.09 6.44 9.83
CA ASN A 166 -2.96 5.62 11.03
C ASN A 166 -2.91 6.44 12.32
N PRO A 167 -3.46 5.90 13.42
CA PRO A 167 -3.37 6.54 14.73
C PRO A 167 -1.92 6.53 15.26
N PRO A 168 -1.57 7.44 16.19
CA PRO A 168 -0.21 7.53 16.74
C PRO A 168 0.33 6.23 17.33
N THR A 169 -0.54 5.38 17.88
CA THR A 169 -0.18 4.07 18.46
C THR A 169 0.39 3.11 17.42
N VAL A 170 -0.23 3.05 16.23
CA VAL A 170 0.27 2.26 15.10
C VAL A 170 1.58 2.86 14.58
N LEU A 171 1.66 4.19 14.46
CA LEU A 171 2.86 4.87 13.98
C LEU A 171 4.08 4.61 14.87
N ALA A 172 3.89 4.54 16.19
CA ALA A 172 4.97 4.21 17.12
C ALA A 172 5.52 2.79 16.92
N GLN A 173 4.72 1.85 16.40
CA GLN A 173 5.16 0.47 16.16
C GLN A 173 5.99 0.32 14.88
N ILE A 174 5.76 1.17 13.88
CA ILE A 174 6.39 1.07 12.55
C ILE A 174 7.44 2.15 12.30
N GLN A 175 7.60 3.11 13.22
CA GLN A 175 8.52 4.23 13.05
C GLN A 175 9.95 3.76 12.77
N THR A 176 10.46 2.82 13.58
CA THR A 176 11.81 2.28 13.43
C THR A 176 11.99 1.57 12.09
N ASP A 177 10.96 0.89 11.59
CA ASP A 177 11.01 0.21 10.30
C ASP A 177 11.30 1.21 9.17
N PHE A 178 10.50 2.28 9.10
CA PHE A 178 10.65 3.29 8.06
C PHE A 178 11.93 4.12 8.23
N GLU A 179 12.33 4.44 9.46
CA GLU A 179 13.62 5.12 9.71
C GLU A 179 14.81 4.29 9.20
N ALA A 180 14.79 2.97 9.44
CA ALA A 180 15.82 2.07 8.94
C ALA A 180 15.82 1.97 7.40
N MET A 181 14.64 1.81 6.78
CA MET A 181 14.54 1.72 5.32
C MET A 181 14.98 3.02 4.63
N ILE A 182 14.57 4.18 5.16
CA ILE A 182 15.00 5.50 4.63
C ILE A 182 16.51 5.64 4.73
N THR A 183 17.11 5.28 5.87
CA THR A 183 18.57 5.38 6.07
C THR A 183 19.33 4.48 5.09
N GLU A 184 18.86 3.25 4.86
CA GLU A 184 19.51 2.35 3.90
C GLU A 184 19.37 2.84 2.47
N ARG A 185 18.20 3.39 2.08
CA ARG A 185 17.99 4.01 0.77
C ARG A 185 18.97 5.15 0.52
N GLU A 186 19.07 6.10 1.46
CA GLU A 186 19.97 7.25 1.37
C GLU A 186 21.44 6.81 1.25
N LYS A 187 21.83 5.76 1.98
CA LYS A 187 23.16 5.18 1.92
C LYS A 187 23.43 4.56 0.54
N CYS A 188 22.52 3.75 0.00
CA CYS A 188 22.63 3.17 -1.34
C CYS A 188 22.75 4.24 -2.43
N GLU A 189 21.97 5.31 -2.34
CA GLU A 189 22.04 6.44 -3.28
C GLU A 189 23.39 7.16 -3.21
N GLN A 190 23.90 7.38 -1.99
CA GLN A 190 25.21 8.00 -1.80
C GLN A 190 26.36 7.12 -2.31
N GLU A 191 26.30 5.81 -2.09
CA GLU A 191 27.27 4.84 -2.62
C GLU A 191 27.24 4.79 -4.15
N ALA A 192 26.05 4.79 -4.76
CA ALA A 192 25.89 4.86 -6.20
C ALA A 192 26.49 6.14 -6.78
N LEU A 193 26.17 7.31 -6.19
CA LEU A 193 26.75 8.60 -6.60
C LEU A 193 28.28 8.59 -6.51
N ASN A 194 28.86 7.99 -5.47
CA ASN A 194 30.30 7.89 -5.29
C ASN A 194 30.96 6.95 -6.31
N ALA A 195 30.26 5.91 -6.79
CA ALA A 195 30.79 4.99 -7.79
C ALA A 195 30.90 5.59 -9.20
N PHE A 196 30.19 6.68 -9.48
CA PHE A 196 30.22 7.41 -10.75
C PHE A 196 31.12 8.66 -10.74
N ASN A 197 31.75 8.97 -9.60
CA ASN A 197 32.72 10.07 -9.44
C ASN A 197 34.15 9.54 -9.44
#